data_AF-A0A526YDN2-F1
#
_entry.id   AF-A0A526YDN2-F1
#
_cell.length_a   1.000
_cell.length_b   1.000
_cell.length_c   1.000
_cell.angle_alpha   90.00
_cell.angle_beta   90.00
_cell.angle_gamma   90.00
#
_symmetry.space_group_name_H-M   'P 1'
#
loop_
_entity.id
_entity.type
_entity.pdbx_description
1 polymer ?
#
loop_
_entity_poly.entity_id
_entity_poly.type
_entity_poly.pdbx_seq_one_letter_code
_entity_poly.pdbx_strand_id
1 'polypeptide(L)' 'AEEKAALIHGASQLLADVLNKPFESTFVIIEEIDTDNWGWGGLPTLEFRRLRAETAS' A
#
# COMPACT_ATOMS: atom_id res chain seq x y z
N ALA A 1 10.15 2.56 11.88
CA ALA A 1 9.62 1.40 12.65
C ALA A 1 8.21 1.67 13.17
N GLU A 2 7.95 2.87 13.71
CA GLU A 2 6.63 3.28 14.21
C GLU A 2 5.53 3.23 13.14
N GLU A 3 5.80 3.67 11.91
CA GLU A 3 4.84 3.63 10.81
C GLU A 3 4.36 2.21 10.48
N LYS A 4 5.29 1.24 10.43
CA LYS A 4 4.94 -0.17 10.18
C LYS A 4 4.08 -0.73 11.31
N ALA A 5 4.39 -0.41 12.57
CA ALA A 5 3.59 -0.84 13.70
C ALA A 5 2.17 -0.28 13.64
N ALA A 6 2.02 1.01 13.29
CA ALA A 6 0.73 1.65 13.11
C ALA A 6 -0.08 1.01 11.97
N LEU A 7 0.57 0.71 10.84
CA LEU A 7 -0.06 0.03 9.69
C LEU A 7 -0.53 -1.39 10.04
N ILE A 8 0.31 -2.17 10.74
CA ILE A 8 -0.05 -3.53 11.18
C ILE A 8 -1.26 -3.46 12.10
N HIS A 9 -1.24 -2.59 13.11
CA HIS A 9 -2.34 -2.44 14.06
C HIS A 9 -3.64 -2.02 13.35
N GLY A 10 -3.58 -0.98 12.51
CA GLY A 10 -4.74 -0.46 11.81
C GLY A 10 -5.37 -1.47 10.84
N ALA A 11 -4.55 -2.20 10.08
CA ALA A 11 -5.04 -3.24 9.18
C ALA A 11 -5.69 -4.40 9.94
N SER A 12 -5.08 -4.86 11.02
CA SER A 12 -5.65 -5.91 11.89
C SER A 12 -6.97 -5.47 12.52
N GLN A 13 -7.06 -4.22 13.00
CA GLN A 13 -8.28 -3.67 13.60
C GLN A 13 -9.41 -3.59 12.58
N LEU A 14 -9.12 -3.11 11.36
CA LEU A 14 -10.13 -3.01 10.30
C LEU A 14 -10.74 -4.37 9.95
N LEU A 15 -9.92 -5.42 9.85
CA LEU A 15 -10.38 -6.78 9.57
C LEU A 15 -11.21 -7.35 10.73
N ALA A 16 -10.87 -7.00 11.97
CA ALA A 16 -11.68 -7.37 13.13
C ALA A 16 -13.05 -6.67 13.08
N ASP A 17 -13.10 -5.37 12.83
CA ASP A 17 -14.33 -4.58 12.87
C ASP A 17 -15.31 -4.92 11.74
N VAL A 18 -14.80 -5.11 10.52
CA VAL A 18 -15.64 -5.29 9.32
C VAL A 18 -15.98 -6.75 9.07
N LEU A 19 -15.01 -7.65 9.28
CA LEU A 19 -15.13 -9.06 8.89
C LEU A 19 -15.12 -10.01 10.10
N ASN A 20 -15.10 -9.48 11.32
CA ASN A 20 -15.10 -10.24 12.56
C ASN A 20 -13.94 -11.26 12.61
N LYS A 21 -12.77 -10.88 12.06
CA LYS A 21 -11.56 -11.70 12.07
C LYS A 21 -10.82 -11.58 13.40
N PRO A 22 -10.11 -12.64 13.85
CA PRO A 22 -9.37 -12.60 15.10
C PRO A 22 -8.16 -11.66 15.00
N PHE A 23 -8.17 -10.60 15.80
CA PHE A 23 -7.09 -9.60 15.84
C PHE A 23 -5.72 -10.23 16.15
N GLU A 24 -5.66 -11.05 17.21
CA GLU A 24 -4.42 -11.67 17.73
C GLU A 24 -3.75 -12.67 16.76
N SER A 25 -4.51 -13.23 15.81
CA SER A 25 -3.99 -14.17 14.82
C SER A 25 -4.05 -13.64 13.39
N THR A 26 -4.14 -12.33 13.23
CA THR A 26 -4.03 -11.66 11.94
C THR A 26 -2.56 -11.33 11.65
N PHE A 27 -2.06 -11.87 10.54
CA PHE A 27 -0.71 -11.61 10.07
C PHE A 27 -0.73 -10.53 9.00
N VAL A 28 0.19 -9.57 9.12
CA VAL A 28 0.35 -8.47 8.15
C VAL A 28 1.78 -8.50 7.63
N ILE A 29 1.91 -8.57 6.30
CA ILE A 29 3.20 -8.47 5.59
C ILE A 29 3.21 -7.12 4.89
N ILE A 30 4.28 -6.35 5.10
CA ILE A 30 4.48 -5.05 4.47
C ILE A 30 5.75 -5.13 3.62
N GLU A 31 5.58 -5.05 2.31
CA GLU A 31 6.66 -4.98 1.34
C GLU A 31 6.71 -3.58 0.74
N GLU A 32 7.89 -2.96 0.81
CA GLU A 32 8.18 -1.71 0.13
C GLU A 32 8.88 -2.03 -1.18
N ILE A 33 8.28 -1.60 -2.29
CA ILE A 33 8.84 -1.77 -3.62
C ILE A 33 9.25 -0.40 -4.13
N ASP A 34 10.48 -0.31 -4.63
CA ASP A 34 10.94 0.91 -5.29
C ASP A 34 10.06 1.24 -6.50
N THR A 35 9.76 2.52 -6.70
CA THR A 35 8.92 2.99 -7.80
C THR A 35 9.44 2.65 -9.19
N ASP A 36 10.75 2.42 -9.34
CA ASP A 36 11.35 1.99 -10.60
C ASP A 36 11.04 0.52 -10.91
N ASN A 37 10.75 -0.28 -9.88
CA ASN A 37 10.37 -1.69 -9.99
C ASN A 37 8.85 -1.90 -10.05
N TRP A 38 8.07 -0.81 -9.92
CA TRP A 38 6.61 -0.86 -10.04
C TRP A 38 6.16 -0.18 -11.34
N GLY A 39 5.53 -0.95 -12.24
CA GLY A 39 5.08 -0.47 -13.54
C GLY A 39 3.58 -0.20 -13.60
N TRP A 40 3.17 0.87 -14.27
CA TRP A 40 1.77 1.18 -14.58
C TRP A 40 1.65 1.68 -16.02
N GLY A 41 0.70 1.13 -16.79
CA GLY A 41 0.46 1.55 -18.17
C GLY A 41 1.62 1.28 -19.13
N GLY A 42 2.49 0.33 -18.80
CA GLY A 42 3.68 -0.01 -19.59
C GLY A 42 4.93 0.81 -19.27
N LEU A 43 4.89 1.68 -18.26
CA LEU A 43 6.02 2.54 -17.86
C LEU A 43 6.32 2.42 -16.35
N PRO A 44 7.56 2.70 -15.92
CA PRO A 44 7.87 2.89 -14.50
C PRO A 44 6.94 3.94 -13.86
N THR A 45 6.60 3.75 -12.59
CA THR A 45 5.56 4.53 -11.92
C THR A 45 5.81 6.04 -11.97
N LEU A 46 7.06 6.47 -11.82
CA LEU A 46 7.42 7.89 -11.84
C LEU A 46 7.20 8.52 -13.23
N GLU A 47 7.54 7.79 -14.29
CA GLU A 47 7.33 8.25 -15.67
C GLU A 47 5.83 8.32 -15.99
N PHE A 48 5.08 7.28 -15.62
CA PHE A 48 3.62 7.26 -15.79
C PHE A 48 2.93 8.43 -15.07
N ARG A 49 3.36 8.76 -13.84
CA ARG A 49 2.80 9.88 -13.06
C ARG A 49 3.07 11.25 -13.72
N ARG A 50 4.25 11.45 -14.32
CA ARG A 50 4.58 12.69 -15.05
C ARG A 50 3.67 12.89 -16.24
N LEU A 51 3.53 11.87 -17.09
CA LEU A 51 2.64 11.92 -18.27
C LEU A 51 1.19 12.22 -17.90
N ARG A 52 0.68 11.62 -16.82
CA ARG A 52 -0.67 11.91 -16.33
C ARG A 52 -0.84 13.34 -15.81
N ALA A 53 0.17 13.89 -15.14
CA ALA A 53 0.12 15.26 -14.66
C ALA A 53 0.13 16.28 -15.82
N GLU A 54 0.92 16.02 -16.86
CA GLU A 54 0.96 16.82 -18.08
C GLU A 54 -0.35 16.77 -18.87
N THR A 55 -0.98 15.60 -18.95
CA THR A 55 -2.28 15.42 -19.66
C THR A 55 -3.47 16.01 -18.88
N ALA A 56 -3.32 16.21 -17.57
CA ALA A 56 -4.34 16.78 -16.70
C ALA A 56 -4.29 18.32 -16.63
N SER A 57 -3.28 18.94 -17.22
CA SER A 57 -3.14 20.40 -17.36
C SER A 57 -3.68 20.90 -18.70
#